data_AF-A0A497EU78-F1
#
_entry.id   AF-A0A497EU78-F1
#
_cell.length_a   1.000
_cell.length_b   1.000
_cell.length_c   1.000
_cell.angle_alpha   90.00
_cell.angle_beta   90.00
_cell.angle_gamma   90.00
#
_symmetry.space_group_name_H-M   'P 1'
#
loop_
_entity.id
_entity.type
_entity.pdbx_description
1 polymer ?
#
loop_
_entity_poly.entity_id
_entity_poly.type
_entity_poly.pdbx_seq_one_letter_code
_entity_poly.pdbx_strand_id
1 'polypeptide(L)'
;MEISLKIEELRALLKYALAHCSCNCPAERDPETCLLIVRLCEKAGIKAPPCVEEMGGFGIEEFQRKIRDIEQRHRKPIAEVLSEFEKEGTITLQDEVDRIEGSFAVKMLDVLSKEKKTLEEKRER
;
A
#
# COMPACT_ATOMS: atom_id res chain seq x y z
N MET A 1 0.17 -23.81 -12.99
CA MET A 1 -0.99 -23.63 -13.88
C MET A 1 -1.04 -22.16 -14.24
N GLU A 2 -1.01 -21.82 -15.52
CA GLU A 2 -1.11 -20.44 -16.00
C GLU A 2 -2.51 -20.21 -16.59
N ILE A 3 -3.07 -19.02 -16.33
CA ILE A 3 -4.39 -18.62 -16.84
C ILE A 3 -4.16 -17.38 -17.71
N SER A 4 -4.69 -17.41 -18.93
CA SER A 4 -4.72 -16.24 -19.83
C SER A 4 -6.09 -15.56 -19.76
N LEU A 5 -6.08 -14.24 -19.75
CA LEU A 5 -7.29 -13.40 -19.77
C LEU A 5 -7.15 -12.36 -20.88
N LYS A 6 -8.27 -12.06 -21.55
CA LYS A 6 -8.38 -10.87 -22.40
C LYS A 6 -8.36 -9.62 -21.54
N ILE A 7 -7.94 -8.50 -22.12
CA ILE A 7 -7.84 -7.25 -21.38
C ILE A 7 -9.21 -6.78 -20.86
N GLU A 8 -10.29 -7.06 -21.60
CA GLU A 8 -11.67 -6.75 -21.20
C GLU A 8 -12.10 -7.55 -19.98
N GLU A 9 -11.68 -8.81 -19.88
CA GLU A 9 -11.97 -9.70 -18.75
C GLU A 9 -11.21 -9.23 -17.50
N LEU A 10 -9.93 -8.90 -17.66
CA LEU A 10 -9.13 -8.30 -16.58
C LEU A 10 -9.74 -6.98 -16.10
N ARG A 11 -10.19 -6.12 -17.02
CA ARG A 11 -10.86 -4.86 -16.67
C ARG A 11 -12.13 -5.09 -15.87
N ALA A 12 -12.92 -6.10 -16.20
CA ALA A 12 -14.12 -6.46 -15.45
C ALA A 12 -13.77 -6.91 -14.02
N LEU A 13 -12.76 -7.77 -13.87
CA LEU A 13 -12.27 -8.23 -12.57
C LEU A 13 -11.72 -7.09 -11.71
N LEU A 14 -10.92 -6.19 -12.30
CA LEU A 14 -10.37 -5.04 -11.59
C LEU A 14 -11.47 -4.09 -11.12
N LYS A 15 -12.47 -3.80 -11.95
CA LYS A 15 -13.63 -2.98 -11.53
C LYS A 15 -14.37 -3.60 -10.35
N TYR A 16 -14.56 -4.92 -10.36
CA TYR A 16 -15.18 -5.64 -9.25
C TYR A 16 -14.33 -5.57 -7.97
N ALA A 17 -13.02 -5.79 -8.09
CA ALA A 17 -12.10 -5.69 -6.96
C ALA A 17 -12.06 -4.27 -6.36
N LEU A 18 -12.02 -3.24 -7.20
CA LEU A 18 -12.01 -1.83 -6.77
C LEU A 18 -13.31 -1.42 -6.06
N ALA A 19 -14.46 -1.95 -6.49
CA ALA A 19 -15.72 -1.73 -5.78
C ALA A 19 -15.64 -2.24 -4.33
N HIS A 20 -15.00 -3.40 -4.11
CA HIS A 20 -14.79 -3.98 -2.78
C HIS A 20 -13.71 -3.28 -1.96
N CYS A 21 -12.66 -2.74 -2.60
CA CYS A 21 -11.65 -1.95 -1.90
C CYS A 21 -12.27 -0.77 -1.12
N SER A 22 -13.37 -0.21 -1.62
CA SER A 22 -14.07 0.92 -1.00
C SER A 22 -14.78 0.56 0.31
N CYS A 23 -15.05 -0.72 0.54
CA CYS A 23 -15.87 -1.22 1.64
C CYS A 23 -15.06 -1.90 2.75
N ASN A 24 -13.81 -2.29 2.48
CA ASN A 24 -12.96 -2.96 3.46
C ASN A 24 -12.11 -1.96 4.27
N CYS A 25 -12.01 -2.23 5.56
CA CYS A 25 -11.12 -1.51 6.48
C CYS A 25 -9.69 -1.52 5.93
N PRO A 26 -9.00 -0.36 5.85
CA PRO A 26 -7.62 -0.30 5.39
C PRO A 26 -6.65 -1.20 6.17
N ALA A 27 -6.96 -1.49 7.44
CA ALA A 27 -6.15 -2.36 8.30
C ALA A 27 -6.07 -3.82 7.82
N GLU A 28 -7.08 -4.29 7.09
CA GLU A 28 -7.16 -5.68 6.60
C GLU A 28 -6.51 -5.85 5.22
N ARG A 29 -5.99 -4.77 4.64
CA ARG A 29 -5.46 -4.79 3.27
C ARG A 29 -4.05 -5.34 3.24
N ASP A 30 -3.80 -6.21 2.29
CA ASP A 30 -2.47 -6.74 2.00
C ASP A 30 -1.70 -5.79 1.05
N PRO A 31 -0.51 -5.31 1.43
CA PRO A 31 0.31 -4.41 0.61
C PRO A 31 0.69 -4.98 -0.77
N GLU A 32 1.03 -6.27 -0.86
CA GLU A 32 1.41 -6.89 -2.13
C GLU A 32 0.24 -6.89 -3.11
N THR A 33 -0.94 -7.26 -2.63
CA THR A 33 -2.19 -7.23 -3.39
C THR A 33 -2.55 -5.81 -3.81
N CYS A 34 -2.40 -4.82 -2.92
CA CYS A 34 -2.65 -3.41 -3.26
C CYS A 34 -1.74 -2.93 -4.39
N LEU A 35 -0.43 -3.19 -4.28
CA LEU A 35 0.52 -2.81 -5.31
C LEU A 35 0.20 -3.48 -6.65
N LEU A 36 -0.14 -4.77 -6.63
CA LEU A 36 -0.53 -5.51 -7.82
C LEU A 36 -1.76 -4.88 -8.50
N ILE A 37 -2.80 -4.55 -7.74
CA ILE A 37 -4.00 -3.90 -8.28
C ILE A 37 -3.64 -2.56 -8.93
N VAL A 38 -2.81 -1.74 -8.28
CA VAL A 38 -2.36 -0.45 -8.83
C VAL A 38 -1.63 -0.66 -10.16
N ARG A 39 -0.66 -1.57 -10.21
CA ARG A 39 0.10 -1.90 -11.44
C ARG A 39 -0.79 -2.45 -12.55
N LEU A 40 -1.78 -3.27 -12.21
CA LEU A 40 -2.73 -3.81 -13.19
C LEU A 40 -3.67 -2.72 -13.72
N CYS A 41 -4.11 -1.77 -12.89
CA CYS A 41 -4.90 -0.63 -13.34
C CYS A 41 -4.12 0.24 -14.34
N GLU A 42 -2.85 0.55 -14.03
CA GLU A 42 -1.94 1.27 -14.91
C GLU A 42 -1.82 0.57 -16.28
N LYS A 43 -1.51 -0.74 -16.27
CA LYS A 43 -1.37 -1.54 -17.50
C LYS A 43 -2.67 -1.69 -18.29
N ALA A 44 -3.81 -1.77 -17.61
CA ALA A 44 -5.11 -1.94 -18.24
C ALA A 44 -5.74 -0.61 -18.71
N GLY A 45 -5.10 0.54 -18.42
CA GLY A 45 -5.64 1.86 -18.73
C GLY A 45 -6.94 2.16 -17.97
N ILE A 46 -7.06 1.68 -16.74
CA ILE A 46 -8.18 1.99 -15.84
C ILE A 46 -7.69 3.03 -14.83
N LYS A 47 -8.61 3.89 -14.36
CA LYS A 47 -8.31 4.83 -13.26
C LYS A 47 -7.79 4.05 -12.04
N ALA A 48 -6.70 4.54 -11.46
CA ALA A 48 -6.14 4.02 -10.21
C ALA A 48 -7.16 4.12 -9.05
N PRO A 49 -7.03 3.27 -8.01
CA PRO A 49 -7.87 3.39 -6.82
C PRO A 49 -7.69 4.76 -6.13
N PRO A 50 -8.72 5.28 -5.43
CA PRO A 50 -8.66 6.58 -4.76
C PRO A 50 -7.48 6.74 -3.81
N CYS A 51 -7.04 5.65 -3.15
CA CYS A 51 -5.90 5.68 -2.25
C CYS A 51 -4.58 6.11 -2.93
N VAL A 52 -4.43 5.92 -4.24
CA VAL A 52 -3.26 6.42 -4.98
C VAL A 52 -3.28 7.94 -5.06
N GLU A 53 -4.45 8.54 -5.31
CA GLU A 53 -4.62 9.99 -5.33
C GLU A 53 -4.42 10.59 -3.93
N GLU A 54 -4.99 9.97 -2.90
CA GLU A 54 -4.86 10.39 -1.49
C GLU A 54 -3.42 10.36 -0.98
N MET A 55 -2.63 9.36 -1.39
CA MET A 55 -1.22 9.23 -1.01
C MET A 55 -0.30 10.13 -1.85
N GLY A 56 -0.81 10.71 -2.94
CA GLY A 56 -0.03 11.47 -3.92
C GLY A 56 0.88 10.59 -4.79
N GLY A 57 0.53 9.31 -4.93
CA GLY A 57 1.32 8.28 -5.62
C GLY A 57 1.39 6.97 -4.83
N PHE A 58 2.09 5.99 -5.39
CA PHE A 58 2.22 4.65 -4.80
C PHE A 58 3.66 4.13 -4.93
N GLY A 59 4.63 5.01 -4.67
CA GLY A 59 6.06 4.74 -4.71
C GLY A 59 6.74 4.89 -3.35
N ILE A 60 8.05 4.63 -3.33
CA ILE A 60 8.86 4.62 -2.11
C ILE A 60 8.81 5.99 -1.41
N GLU A 61 8.89 7.08 -2.17
CA GLU A 61 8.94 8.44 -1.62
C GLU A 61 7.65 8.81 -0.89
N GLU A 62 6.49 8.40 -1.42
CA GLU A 62 5.18 8.66 -0.81
C GLU A 62 5.03 7.95 0.53
N PHE A 63 5.41 6.67 0.61
CA PHE A 63 5.33 5.91 1.86
C PHE A 63 6.38 6.35 2.88
N GLN A 64 7.58 6.74 2.44
CA GLN A 64 8.56 7.36 3.32
C GLN A 64 8.10 8.70 3.88
N ARG A 65 7.42 9.54 3.07
CA ARG A 65 6.81 10.79 3.54
C ARG A 65 5.75 10.51 4.60
N LYS A 66 4.86 9.54 4.35
CA LYS A 66 3.85 9.13 5.33
C LYS A 66 4.46 8.68 6.65
N ILE A 67 5.54 7.90 6.62
CA ILE A 67 6.28 7.49 7.82
C ILE A 67 6.83 8.71 8.57
N ARG A 68 7.50 9.63 7.88
CA ARG A 68 8.03 10.85 8.51
C ARG A 68 6.94 11.70 9.16
N ASP A 69 5.77 11.81 8.54
CA ASP A 69 4.64 12.56 9.10
C ASP A 69 4.18 11.94 10.44
N ILE A 70 4.12 10.60 10.52
CA ILE A 70 3.79 9.87 11.75
C ILE A 70 4.89 10.06 12.80
N GLU A 71 6.15 9.87 12.42
CA GLU A 71 7.31 10.06 13.33
C GLU A 71 7.34 11.47 13.91
N GLN A 72 7.00 12.49 13.11
CA GLN A 72 6.92 13.87 13.56
C GLN A 72 5.78 14.11 14.56
N ARG A 73 4.60 13.49 14.33
CA ARG A 73 3.46 13.58 15.26
C ARG A 73 3.79 12.99 16.63
N HIS A 74 4.47 11.84 16.65
CA HIS A 74 4.80 11.10 17.88
C HIS A 74 6.17 11.47 18.47
N ARG A 75 7.01 12.19 17.73
CA ARG A 75 8.40 12.54 18.07
C ARG A 75 9.27 11.32 18.37
N LYS A 76 9.01 10.21 17.69
CA LYS A 76 9.68 8.92 17.86
C LYS A 76 9.85 8.23 16.51
N PRO A 77 10.88 7.37 16.34
CA PRO A 77 10.99 6.51 15.17
C PRO A 77 9.77 5.60 14.99
N ILE A 78 9.40 5.29 13.75
CA ILE A 78 8.17 4.54 13.44
C ILE A 78 8.13 3.17 14.09
N ALA A 79 9.28 2.52 14.25
CA ALA A 79 9.39 1.22 14.91
C ALA A 79 9.00 1.31 16.40
N GLU A 80 9.37 2.40 17.08
CA GLU A 80 9.00 2.63 18.48
C GLU A 80 7.50 2.94 18.58
N VAL A 81 7.00 3.84 17.72
CA VAL A 81 5.57 4.20 17.66
C VAL A 81 4.68 2.97 17.48
N LEU A 82 5.00 2.13 16.50
CA LEU A 82 4.21 0.91 16.24
C LEU A 82 4.33 -0.11 17.37
N SER A 83 5.49 -0.22 18.03
CA SER A 83 5.66 -1.10 19.18
C SER A 83 4.84 -0.65 20.40
N GLU A 84 4.72 0.66 20.61
CA GLU A 84 3.88 1.24 21.67
C GLU A 84 2.40 0.95 21.39
N PHE A 85 1.93 1.19 20.16
CA PHE A 85 0.55 0.86 19.79
C PHE A 85 0.22 -0.61 19.94
N GLU A 86 1.17 -1.51 19.70
CA GLU A 86 0.98 -2.95 19.90
C GLU A 86 0.91 -3.34 21.38
N LYS A 87 1.76 -2.75 22.23
CA LYS A 87 1.87 -3.11 23.66
C LYS A 87 0.82 -2.43 24.53
N GLU A 88 0.57 -1.16 24.27
CA GLU A 88 -0.22 -0.27 25.13
C GLU A 88 -1.59 0.03 24.52
N GLY A 89 -1.78 -0.25 23.23
CA GLY A 89 -2.98 0.10 22.48
C GLY A 89 -2.96 1.54 21.97
N THR A 90 -4.01 1.93 21.27
CA THR A 90 -4.22 3.29 20.76
C THR A 90 -5.20 4.04 21.66
N ILE A 91 -4.93 5.32 21.94
CA ILE A 91 -5.74 6.12 22.87
C ILE A 91 -6.70 7.04 22.09
N THR A 92 -6.19 7.66 21.01
CA THR A 92 -6.95 8.58 20.17
C THR A 92 -7.29 7.96 18.82
N LEU A 93 -8.28 8.55 18.15
CA LEU A 93 -8.57 8.18 16.75
C LEU A 93 -7.36 8.42 15.85
N GLN A 94 -6.57 9.47 16.11
CA GLN A 94 -5.36 9.74 15.34
C GLN A 94 -4.29 8.66 15.55
N ASP A 95 -4.16 8.12 16.77
CA ASP A 95 -3.26 7.01 17.05
C ASP A 95 -3.68 5.75 16.28
N GLU A 96 -4.98 5.49 16.21
CA GLU A 96 -5.50 4.35 15.45
C GLU A 96 -5.27 4.51 13.94
N VAL A 97 -5.46 5.72 13.41
CA VAL A 97 -5.12 6.04 12.02
C VAL A 97 -3.61 5.86 11.79
N ASP A 98 -2.76 6.38 12.67
CA ASP A 98 -1.31 6.29 12.57
C ASP A 98 -0.82 4.84 12.68
N ARG A 99 -1.45 4.02 13.51
CA ARG A 99 -1.17 2.59 13.62
C ARG A 99 -1.47 1.87 12.30
N ILE A 100 -2.65 2.13 11.72
CA ILE A 100 -3.08 1.51 10.47
C ILE A 100 -2.20 1.97 9.30
N GLU A 101 -2.05 3.28 9.11
CA GLU A 101 -1.27 3.85 8.01
C GLU A 101 0.22 3.54 8.15
N GLY A 102 0.77 3.63 9.36
CA GLY A 102 2.18 3.38 9.64
C GLY A 102 2.55 1.92 9.41
N SER A 103 1.75 0.98 9.94
CA SER A 103 1.99 -0.45 9.71
C SER A 103 1.86 -0.84 8.24
N PHE A 104 0.90 -0.25 7.52
CA PHE A 104 0.77 -0.45 6.08
C PHE A 104 1.96 0.12 5.32
N ALA A 105 2.39 1.35 5.63
CA ALA A 105 3.50 2.02 4.95
C ALA A 105 4.82 1.28 5.11
N VAL A 106 5.13 0.80 6.32
CA VAL A 106 6.34 -0.01 6.58
C VAL A 106 6.34 -1.27 5.71
N LYS A 107 5.24 -2.04 5.73
CA LYS A 107 5.14 -3.26 4.91
C LYS A 107 5.20 -2.95 3.41
N MET A 108 4.57 -1.86 2.97
CA MET A 108 4.60 -1.46 1.55
C MET A 108 6.01 -1.09 1.09
N LEU A 109 6.83 -0.45 1.93
CA LEU A 109 8.23 -0.18 1.60
C LEU A 109 9.03 -1.46 1.39
N ASP A 110 8.76 -2.51 2.17
CA ASP A 110 9.38 -3.82 1.95
C ASP A 110 8.98 -4.41 0.61
N VAL A 111 7.70 -4.32 0.25
CA VAL A 111 7.17 -4.81 -1.04
C VAL A 111 7.80 -4.05 -2.22
N LEU A 112 7.80 -2.71 -2.16
CA LEU A 112 8.38 -1.87 -3.21
C LEU A 112 9.89 -2.08 -3.35
N SER A 113 10.60 -2.31 -2.24
CA SER A 113 12.03 -2.61 -2.25
C SER A 113 12.31 -3.96 -2.92
N LYS A 114 11.47 -4.97 -2.69
CA LYS A 114 11.55 -6.27 -3.39
C LYS A 114 11.26 -6.11 -4.89
N GLU A 115 10.19 -5.38 -5.25
CA GLU A 115 9.82 -5.11 -6.66
C GLU A 115 11.01 -4.45 -7.39
N LYS A 116 11.63 -3.44 -6.79
CA LYS A 116 12.80 -2.74 -7.35
C LYS A 116 13.97 -3.68 -7.60
N LYS A 117 14.36 -4.49 -6.62
CA LYS A 117 15.47 -5.46 -6.77
C LYS A 117 15.21 -6.44 -7.91
N THR A 118 13.99 -6.99 -8.00
CA THR A 118 13.61 -7.91 -9.08
C THR A 118 13.67 -7.25 -10.46
N LEU A 119 13.33 -5.96 -10.56
CA LEU A 119 13.44 -5.20 -11.81
C LEU A 119 14.90 -4.93 -12.19
N GLU A 120 15.76 -4.64 -11.23
CA GLU A 120 17.21 -4.43 -11.45
C GLU A 120 17.87 -5.72 -11.95
N GLU A 121 17.63 -6.86 -11.29
CA GLU A 121 18.15 -8.18 -11.69
C GLU A 121 17.71 -8.60 -13.10
N LYS A 122 16.52 -8.19 -13.56
CA LYS A 122 16.03 -8.46 -14.92
C LYS A 122 16.69 -7.60 -15.98
N ARG A 123 17.23 -6.43 -15.62
CA ARG A 123 17.91 -5.51 -16.56
C ARG A 123 19.38 -5.87 -16.77
N GLU A 124 19.96 -6.61 -15.84
CA GLU A 124 21.34 -7.11 -15.90
C GLU A 124 21.47 -8.46 -16.63
N ARG A 125 20.34 -9.07 -17.03
CA ARG A 125 20.25 -10.31 -17.81
C ARG A 125 19.87 -10.03 -19.25
#